data_AF-A0A1D9LLA4-F1
#
_entry.id   AF-A0A1D9LLA4-F1
#
_cell.length_a   1.000
_cell.length_b   1.000
_cell.length_c   1.000
_cell.angle_alpha   90.00
_cell.angle_beta   90.00
_cell.angle_gamma   90.00
#
_symmetry.space_group_name_H-M   'P 1'
#
loop_
_entity.id
_entity.type
_entity.pdbx_description
1 polymer ?
#
loop_
_entity_poly.entity_id
_entity_poly.type
_entity_poly.pdbx_seq_one_letter_code
_entity_poly.pdbx_strand_id
1 'polypeptide(L)'
;MRRDFALDQQLFTEEELFSLDDVDACQNTFDIVMVVSTIVTPEIQRIAADLARNGGTLLIYGGTREGDKFLTSQVDIDTVRRRERIQLAKYQEKELHICGAYGCYKEDYEESFRLRADYPDHFPLDRIVSEEVDLDGFAELVMGMASGGKDYPGKVVVRT
;
A
#
# COMPACT_ATOMS: atom_id res chain seq x y z
N MET A 1 13.79 11.22 0.01
CA MET A 1 13.47 10.96 -1.41
C MET A 1 11.98 10.68 -1.65
N ARG A 2 11.39 9.56 -1.17
CA ARG A 2 9.96 9.27 -1.42
C ARG A 2 9.01 10.26 -0.76
N ARG A 3 9.27 10.63 0.50
CA ARG A 3 8.52 11.67 1.21
C ARG A 3 8.60 13.00 0.48
N ASP A 4 9.83 13.45 0.18
CA ASP A 4 10.08 14.71 -0.53
C ASP A 4 9.37 14.72 -1.90
N PHE A 5 9.50 13.64 -2.68
CA PHE A 5 8.78 13.49 -3.95
C PHE A 5 7.26 13.63 -3.76
N ALA A 6 6.68 12.98 -2.76
CA ALA A 6 5.24 13.05 -2.53
C ALA A 6 4.77 14.47 -2.15
N LEU A 7 5.57 15.23 -1.40
CA LEU A 7 5.30 16.63 -1.04
C LEU A 7 5.50 17.56 -2.25
N ASP A 8 6.60 17.41 -2.99
CA ASP A 8 6.91 18.21 -4.18
C ASP A 8 5.85 18.02 -5.26
N GLN A 9 5.35 16.79 -5.42
CA GLN A 9 4.25 16.45 -6.32
C GLN A 9 2.87 16.76 -5.73
N GLN A 10 2.78 17.35 -4.53
CA GLN A 10 1.52 17.72 -3.89
C GLN A 10 0.53 16.55 -3.86
N LEU A 11 1.03 15.34 -3.60
CA LEU A 11 0.22 14.13 -3.42
C LEU A 11 -0.34 14.06 -2.00
N PHE A 12 0.39 14.63 -1.05
CA PHE A 12 0.02 14.76 0.35
C PHE A 12 0.55 16.09 0.89
N THR A 13 -0.05 16.55 1.98
CA THR A 13 0.49 17.62 2.82
C THR A 13 1.46 17.07 3.87
N GLU A 14 2.25 17.94 4.52
CA GLU A 14 3.15 17.52 5.61
C GLU A 14 2.39 16.89 6.78
N GLU A 15 1.16 17.34 7.04
CA GLU A 15 0.28 16.84 8.10
C GLU A 15 -0.35 15.48 7.78
N GLU A 16 -0.25 15.01 6.53
CA GLU A 16 -0.75 13.70 6.09
C GLU A 16 0.36 12.65 5.99
N LEU A 17 1.64 13.05 6.10
CA LEU A 17 2.80 12.17 5.99
C LEU A 17 3.55 12.03 7.32
N PHE A 18 3.48 10.84 7.89
CA PHE A 18 4.10 10.49 9.16
C PHE A 18 5.21 9.44 8.98
N SER A 19 6.26 9.50 9.82
CA SER A 19 7.21 8.40 9.90
C SER A 19 6.58 7.22 10.63
N LEU A 20 6.95 6.00 10.25
CA LEU A 20 6.60 4.81 11.03
C LEU A 20 7.36 4.75 12.36
N ASP A 21 8.40 5.58 12.55
CA ASP A 21 9.07 5.72 13.84
C ASP A 21 8.20 6.47 14.87
N ASP A 22 7.19 7.23 14.41
CA ASP A 22 6.31 8.05 15.25
C ASP A 22 4.98 7.31 15.59
N VAL A 23 4.91 6.00 15.35
CA VAL A 23 3.68 5.18 15.53
C VAL A 23 3.08 5.30 16.92
N ASP A 24 3.91 5.50 17.95
CA ASP A 24 3.47 5.65 19.33
C ASP A 24 2.48 6.80 19.53
N ALA A 25 2.59 7.88 18.74
CA ALA A 25 1.68 9.02 18.80
C ALA A 25 0.26 8.71 18.29
N CYS A 26 0.11 7.66 17.48
CA CYS A 26 -1.12 7.33 16.77
C CYS A 26 -1.65 5.92 17.10
N GLN A 27 -1.16 5.30 18.18
CA GLN A 27 -1.63 3.97 18.60
C GLN A 27 -3.14 3.97 18.85
N ASN A 28 -3.80 2.88 18.46
CA ASN A 28 -5.22 2.63 18.69
C ASN A 28 -6.16 3.74 18.18
N THR A 29 -5.75 4.47 17.15
CA THR A 29 -6.48 5.66 16.67
C THR A 29 -7.39 5.33 15.49
N PHE A 30 -6.96 4.46 14.59
CA PHE A 30 -7.60 4.31 13.29
C PHE A 30 -8.63 3.17 13.24
N ASP A 31 -9.77 3.45 12.61
CA ASP A 31 -10.79 2.47 12.25
C ASP A 31 -10.29 1.46 11.22
N ILE A 32 -9.56 1.94 10.23
CA ILE A 32 -9.05 1.18 9.10
C ILE A 32 -7.59 1.56 8.91
N VAL A 33 -6.72 0.55 8.83
CA VAL A 33 -5.32 0.71 8.45
C VAL A 33 -5.07 -0.11 7.19
N MET A 34 -4.66 0.56 6.11
CA MET A 34 -4.36 -0.07 4.83
C MET A 34 -2.86 -0.38 4.73
N VAL A 35 -2.53 -1.63 4.46
CA VAL A 35 -1.14 -2.07 4.30
C VAL A 35 -0.85 -2.28 2.82
N VAL A 36 -0.11 -1.36 2.23
CA VAL A 36 0.15 -1.28 0.76
C VAL A 36 1.62 -1.50 0.38
N SER A 37 2.42 -2.10 1.27
CA SER A 37 3.84 -2.36 1.02
C SER A 37 4.06 -3.46 -0.02
N THR A 38 5.20 -3.43 -0.72
CA THR A 38 5.58 -4.49 -1.67
C THR A 38 5.58 -5.87 -1.03
N ILE A 39 6.05 -5.95 0.23
CA ILE A 39 6.04 -7.17 1.04
C ILE A 39 5.47 -6.80 2.41
N VAL A 40 4.49 -7.55 2.88
CA VAL A 40 3.85 -7.38 4.19
C VAL A 40 4.64 -8.17 5.23
N THR A 41 5.67 -7.55 5.78
CA THR A 41 6.52 -8.17 6.81
C THR A 41 5.80 -8.25 8.16
N PRO A 42 6.23 -9.13 9.09
CA PRO A 42 5.68 -9.16 10.45
C PRO A 42 5.79 -7.82 11.19
N GLU A 43 6.84 -7.05 10.92
CA GLU A 43 7.02 -5.71 11.50
C GLU A 43 5.94 -4.73 11.01
N ILE A 44 5.67 -4.71 9.70
CA ILE A 44 4.60 -3.87 9.12
C ILE A 44 3.23 -4.30 9.65
N GLN A 45 2.99 -5.60 9.81
CA GLN A 45 1.76 -6.11 10.42
C GLN A 45 1.61 -5.64 11.87
N ARG A 46 2.68 -5.67 12.66
CA ARG A 46 2.67 -5.19 14.05
C ARG A 46 2.36 -3.69 14.10
N ILE A 47 3.03 -2.88 13.29
CA ILE A 47 2.77 -1.44 13.20
C ILE A 47 1.31 -1.18 12.82
N ALA A 48 0.80 -1.86 11.80
CA ALA A 48 -0.58 -1.70 11.39
C ALA A 48 -1.57 -2.10 12.50
N ALA A 49 -1.28 -3.18 13.22
CA ALA A 49 -2.06 -3.60 14.37
C ALA A 49 -2.02 -2.55 15.49
N ASP A 50 -0.85 -1.99 15.81
CA ASP A 50 -0.65 -0.97 16.85
C ASP A 50 -1.43 0.31 16.55
N LEU A 51 -1.45 0.74 15.29
CA LEU A 51 -2.21 1.90 14.81
C LEU A 51 -3.74 1.71 14.86
N ALA A 52 -4.21 0.50 14.58
CA ALA A 52 -5.64 0.20 14.56
C ALA A 52 -6.24 0.15 15.98
N ARG A 53 -7.42 0.75 16.13
CA ARG A 53 -8.21 0.64 17.36
C ARG A 53 -8.72 -0.79 17.57
N ASN A 54 -9.13 -1.11 18.81
CA ASN A 54 -9.82 -2.37 19.07
C ASN A 54 -11.12 -2.46 18.24
N GLY A 55 -11.37 -3.59 17.59
CA GLY A 55 -12.44 -3.77 16.61
C GLY A 55 -12.14 -3.20 15.22
N GLY A 56 -11.01 -2.52 15.05
CA GLY A 56 -10.57 -1.93 13.79
C GLY A 56 -10.23 -2.96 12.72
N THR A 57 -10.03 -2.48 11.49
CA THR A 57 -9.79 -3.30 10.30
C THR A 57 -8.39 -3.06 9.74
N LEU A 58 -7.67 -4.15 9.48
CA LEU A 58 -6.44 -4.14 8.69
C LEU A 58 -6.76 -4.64 7.29
N LEU A 59 -6.63 -3.76 6.28
CA LEU A 59 -6.79 -4.11 4.87
C LEU A 59 -5.42 -4.44 4.28
N ILE A 60 -5.17 -5.72 4.03
CA ILE A 60 -3.93 -6.23 3.43
C ILE A 60 -4.03 -6.14 1.91
N TYR A 61 -3.39 -5.13 1.34
CA TYR A 61 -3.29 -4.92 -0.11
C TYR A 61 -1.87 -5.21 -0.66
N GLY A 62 -0.87 -5.19 0.23
CA GLY A 62 0.52 -5.48 -0.09
C GLY A 62 0.81 -6.95 -0.45
N GLY A 63 2.05 -7.24 -0.81
CA GLY A 63 2.47 -8.58 -1.19
C GLY A 63 2.59 -9.55 -0.01
N THR A 64 1.94 -10.71 -0.11
CA THR A 64 2.03 -11.84 0.82
C THR A 64 2.55 -13.09 0.12
N ARG A 65 3.07 -14.05 0.88
CA ARG A 65 3.46 -15.40 0.44
C ARG A 65 2.44 -16.43 0.92
N GLU A 66 2.36 -17.55 0.22
CA GLU A 66 1.48 -18.66 0.59
C GLU A 66 1.74 -19.10 2.04
N GLY A 67 0.68 -19.14 2.84
CA GLY A 67 0.73 -19.54 4.24
C GLY A 67 1.25 -18.46 5.21
N ASP A 68 1.49 -17.23 4.75
CA ASP A 68 1.77 -16.11 5.65
C ASP A 68 0.60 -15.95 6.64
N LYS A 69 0.94 -15.89 7.93
CA LYS A 69 -0.04 -15.72 9.01
C LYS A 69 0.04 -14.32 9.60
N PHE A 70 -1.10 -13.86 10.11
CA PHE A 70 -1.15 -12.61 10.85
C PHE A 70 -0.50 -12.80 12.23
N LEU A 71 0.71 -12.28 12.39
CA LEU A 71 1.47 -12.26 13.64
C LEU A 71 1.43 -13.61 14.38
N THR A 72 0.96 -13.63 15.64
CA THR A 72 0.85 -14.83 16.48
C THR A 72 -0.46 -15.60 16.30
N SER A 73 -1.34 -15.15 15.39
CA SER A 73 -2.64 -15.78 15.14
C SER A 73 -2.55 -16.93 14.11
N GLN A 74 -3.66 -17.65 13.93
CA GLN A 74 -3.80 -18.66 12.87
C GLN A 74 -4.42 -18.12 11.58
N VAL A 75 -4.72 -16.82 11.51
CA VAL A 75 -5.33 -16.21 10.32
C VAL A 75 -4.29 -16.15 9.21
N ASP A 76 -4.56 -16.86 8.12
CA ASP A 76 -3.75 -16.86 6.90
C ASP A 76 -4.08 -15.60 6.08
N ILE A 77 -3.16 -14.64 6.07
CA ILE A 77 -3.36 -13.34 5.43
C ILE A 77 -3.27 -13.42 3.91
N ASP A 78 -2.54 -14.40 3.37
CA ASP A 78 -2.47 -14.62 1.93
C ASP A 78 -3.80 -15.16 1.40
N THR A 79 -4.37 -16.15 2.08
CA THR A 79 -5.69 -16.68 1.74
C THR A 79 -6.79 -15.62 1.91
N VAL A 80 -6.75 -14.84 3.01
CA VAL A 80 -7.70 -13.75 3.24
C VAL A 80 -7.65 -12.72 2.11
N ARG A 81 -6.45 -12.27 1.73
CA ARG A 81 -6.23 -11.32 0.64
C ARG A 81 -6.67 -11.86 -0.72
N ARG A 82 -6.20 -13.05 -1.11
CA ARG A 82 -6.47 -13.65 -2.44
C ARG A 82 -7.92 -14.04 -2.66
N ARG A 83 -8.67 -14.29 -1.58
CA ARG A 83 -10.09 -14.65 -1.66
C ARG A 83 -11.01 -13.51 -1.24
N GLU A 84 -10.45 -12.33 -0.98
CA GLU A 84 -11.16 -11.11 -0.61
C GLU A 84 -12.13 -11.31 0.55
N ARG A 85 -11.63 -11.98 1.60
CA ARG A 85 -12.41 -12.34 2.78
C ARG A 85 -12.14 -11.36 3.92
N ILE A 86 -12.96 -11.47 4.96
CA ILE A 86 -12.73 -10.88 6.27
C ILE A 86 -12.64 -12.00 7.30
N GLN A 87 -11.66 -11.93 8.19
CA GLN A 87 -11.51 -12.83 9.33
C GLN A 87 -11.16 -12.05 10.59
N LEU A 88 -11.70 -12.50 11.71
CA LEU A 88 -11.35 -11.95 13.01
C LEU A 88 -10.03 -12.57 13.50
N ALA A 89 -9.08 -11.73 13.90
CA ALA A 89 -7.85 -12.14 14.56
C ALA A 89 -7.77 -11.51 15.95
N LYS A 90 -7.22 -12.26 16.91
CA LYS A 90 -6.82 -11.71 18.20
C LYS A 90 -5.33 -11.43 18.18
N TYR A 91 -4.95 -10.22 18.57
CA TYR A 91 -3.57 -9.84 18.75
C TYR A 91 -3.46 -8.96 19.99
N GLN A 92 -2.67 -9.40 20.96
CA GLN A 92 -2.68 -8.84 22.32
C GLN A 92 -4.10 -8.83 22.89
N GLU A 93 -4.56 -7.71 23.45
CA GLU A 93 -5.92 -7.52 23.97
C GLU A 93 -6.91 -7.02 22.91
N LYS A 94 -6.50 -6.93 21.63
CA LYS A 94 -7.34 -6.43 20.53
C LYS A 94 -7.97 -7.56 19.72
N GLU A 95 -9.21 -7.34 19.34
CA GLU A 95 -9.91 -8.06 18.29
C GLU A 95 -9.86 -7.22 17.02
N LEU A 96 -9.20 -7.72 15.98
CA LEU A 96 -8.99 -7.00 14.72
C LEU A 96 -9.64 -7.75 13.57
N HIS A 97 -10.28 -7.02 12.68
CA HIS A 97 -10.74 -7.55 11.40
C HIS A 97 -9.60 -7.52 10.41
N ILE A 98 -9.21 -8.68 9.89
CA ILE A 98 -8.22 -8.79 8.83
C ILE A 98 -8.97 -9.04 7.54
N CYS A 99 -8.83 -8.14 6.58
CA CYS A 99 -9.35 -8.31 5.24
C CYS A 99 -8.25 -8.05 4.21
N GLY A 100 -8.51 -8.35 2.95
CA GLY A 100 -7.59 -8.01 1.87
C GLY A 100 -8.30 -7.97 0.53
N ALA A 101 -7.60 -7.44 -0.45
CA ALA A 101 -8.06 -7.40 -1.84
C ALA A 101 -6.93 -7.91 -2.75
N TYR A 102 -7.27 -8.58 -3.85
CA TYR A 102 -6.28 -9.15 -4.75
C TYR A 102 -6.61 -8.84 -6.21
N GLY A 103 -5.91 -7.83 -6.73
CA GLY A 103 -6.12 -7.37 -8.09
C GLY A 103 -7.31 -6.43 -8.19
N CYS A 104 -7.79 -6.28 -9.42
CA CYS A 104 -8.92 -5.42 -9.76
C CYS A 104 -9.76 -6.16 -10.80
N TYR A 105 -11.07 -6.10 -10.64
CA TYR A 105 -12.04 -6.57 -11.62
C TYR A 105 -12.34 -5.49 -12.65
N LYS A 106 -13.07 -5.85 -13.69
CA LYS A 106 -13.46 -4.93 -14.77
C LYS A 106 -14.15 -3.68 -14.21
N GLU A 107 -15.02 -3.88 -13.24
CA GLU A 107 -15.82 -2.86 -12.59
C GLU A 107 -14.95 -1.85 -11.82
N ASP A 108 -13.84 -2.30 -11.23
CA ASP A 108 -12.88 -1.42 -10.55
C ASP A 108 -12.16 -0.51 -11.55
N TYR A 109 -11.80 -1.03 -12.72
CA TYR A 109 -11.22 -0.22 -13.80
C TYR A 109 -12.23 0.80 -14.31
N GLU A 110 -13.47 0.38 -14.59
CA GLU A 110 -14.53 1.28 -15.06
C GLU A 110 -14.79 2.42 -14.06
N GLU A 111 -14.85 2.09 -12.78
CA GLU A 111 -15.00 3.07 -11.71
C GLU A 111 -13.77 3.99 -11.62
N SER A 112 -12.56 3.45 -11.72
CA SER A 112 -11.33 4.27 -11.70
C SER A 112 -11.26 5.27 -12.85
N PHE A 113 -11.69 4.87 -14.06
CA PHE A 113 -11.77 5.76 -15.21
C PHE A 113 -12.82 6.84 -15.00
N ARG A 114 -13.98 6.47 -14.46
CA ARG A 114 -15.05 7.42 -14.12
C ARG A 114 -14.56 8.43 -13.08
N LEU A 115 -13.92 7.98 -12.00
CA LEU A 115 -13.38 8.84 -10.94
C LEU A 115 -12.31 9.80 -11.48
N ARG A 116 -11.40 9.32 -12.34
CA ARG A 116 -10.40 10.19 -12.97
C ARG A 116 -11.03 11.22 -13.92
N ALA A 117 -12.05 10.83 -14.67
CA ALA A 117 -12.74 11.72 -15.60
C ALA A 117 -13.56 12.80 -14.87
N ASP A 118 -14.27 12.41 -13.82
CA ASP A 118 -15.16 13.28 -13.04
C ASP A 118 -14.40 14.18 -12.06
N TYR A 119 -13.28 13.68 -11.50
CA TYR A 119 -12.51 14.34 -10.44
C TYR A 119 -11.01 14.36 -10.73
N PRO A 120 -10.57 14.98 -11.84
CA PRO A 120 -9.18 14.91 -12.28
C PRO A 120 -8.18 15.44 -11.25
N ASP A 121 -8.53 16.47 -10.48
CA ASP A 121 -7.66 17.06 -9.46
C ASP A 121 -7.57 16.21 -8.17
N HIS A 122 -8.58 15.38 -7.90
CA HIS A 122 -8.56 14.45 -6.76
C HIS A 122 -7.79 13.16 -7.08
N PHE A 123 -7.65 12.83 -8.37
CA PHE A 123 -6.88 11.68 -8.86
C PHE A 123 -5.81 12.14 -9.87
N PRO A 124 -4.79 12.88 -9.43
CA PRO A 124 -3.79 13.47 -10.32
C PRO A 124 -2.72 12.44 -10.74
N LEU A 125 -3.10 11.48 -11.59
CA LEU A 125 -2.24 10.36 -12.00
C LEU A 125 -0.91 10.79 -12.63
N ASP A 126 -0.84 11.97 -13.26
CA ASP A 126 0.41 12.45 -13.84
C ASP A 126 1.44 12.84 -12.77
N ARG A 127 0.99 13.24 -11.57
CA ARG A 127 1.86 13.63 -10.45
C ARG A 127 2.54 12.45 -9.77
N ILE A 128 2.02 11.23 -9.93
CA ILE A 128 2.68 10.03 -9.39
C ILE A 128 3.81 9.54 -10.30
N VAL A 129 3.91 10.03 -11.54
CA VAL A 129 4.96 9.63 -12.48
C VAL A 129 6.26 10.34 -12.10
N SER A 130 7.28 9.57 -11.74
CA SER A 130 8.60 10.08 -11.36
C SER A 130 9.62 10.03 -12.48
N GLU A 131 9.37 9.24 -13.53
CA GLU A 131 10.27 9.09 -14.67
C GLU A 131 9.50 8.57 -15.89
N GLU A 132 9.89 9.02 -17.07
CA GLU A 132 9.40 8.50 -18.35
C GLU A 132 10.59 8.07 -19.20
N VAL A 133 10.51 6.86 -19.76
CA VAL A 133 11.54 6.33 -20.66
C VAL A 133 10.92 5.87 -21.97
N ASP A 134 11.68 5.92 -23.03
CA ASP A 134 11.29 5.29 -24.30
C ASP A 134 11.57 3.78 -24.27
N LEU A 135 10.96 3.04 -25.20
CA LEU A 135 11.13 1.59 -25.31
C LEU A 135 12.60 1.17 -25.43
N ASP A 136 13.43 1.94 -26.12
CA ASP A 136 14.87 1.68 -26.27
C ASP A 136 15.63 1.76 -24.93
N GLY A 137 15.17 2.59 -23.99
CA GLY A 137 15.75 2.74 -22.65
C GLY A 137 15.27 1.70 -21.63
N PHE A 138 14.25 0.90 -21.97
CA PHE A 138 13.60 -0.02 -21.03
C PHE A 138 14.56 -1.04 -20.41
N ALA A 139 15.40 -1.68 -21.23
CA ALA A 139 16.30 -2.73 -20.76
C ALA A 139 17.32 -2.20 -19.75
N GLU A 140 17.92 -1.03 -20.02
CA GLU A 140 18.86 -0.40 -19.11
C GLU A 140 18.19 0.00 -17.79
N LEU A 141 16.99 0.60 -17.87
CA LEU A 141 16.20 0.99 -16.71
C LEU A 141 15.94 -0.20 -15.78
N VAL A 142 15.38 -1.30 -16.32
CA VAL A 142 15.03 -2.48 -15.53
C VAL A 142 16.25 -3.11 -14.87
N MET A 143 17.38 -3.20 -15.58
CA MET A 143 18.63 -3.72 -15.01
C MET A 143 19.20 -2.80 -13.93
N GLY A 144 19.10 -1.48 -14.11
CA GLY A 144 19.46 -0.49 -13.10
C GLY A 144 18.61 -0.62 -11.82
N MET A 145 17.31 -0.83 -11.96
CA MET A 145 16.41 -1.05 -10.82
C MET A 145 16.66 -2.39 -10.13
N ALA A 146 16.80 -3.48 -10.90
CA ALA A 146 17.03 -4.82 -10.36
C ALA A 146 18.36 -4.95 -9.59
N SER A 147 19.38 -4.19 -10.00
CA SER A 147 20.67 -4.12 -9.31
C SER A 147 20.68 -3.17 -8.10
N GLY A 148 19.59 -2.42 -7.87
CA GLY A 148 19.50 -1.40 -6.83
C GLY A 148 20.26 -0.11 -7.15
N GLY A 149 20.79 0.03 -8.37
CA GLY A 149 21.50 1.23 -8.82
C GLY A 149 20.57 2.41 -9.17
N LYS A 150 19.30 2.14 -9.44
CA LYS A 150 18.24 3.14 -9.63
C LYS A 150 17.06 2.80 -8.73
N ASP A 151 16.58 3.76 -7.94
CA ASP A 151 15.39 3.63 -7.11
C ASP A 151 14.51 4.86 -7.25
N TYR A 152 13.45 4.74 -8.03
CA TYR A 152 12.55 5.86 -8.33
C TYR A 152 11.47 5.99 -7.25
N PRO A 153 11.14 7.22 -6.81
CA PRO A 153 10.21 7.42 -5.70
C PRO A 153 8.74 7.24 -6.07
N GLY A 154 8.40 7.29 -7.37
CA GLY A 154 7.04 7.16 -7.89
C GLY A 154 6.94 6.09 -8.97
N LYS A 155 6.02 6.30 -9.91
CA LYS A 155 5.80 5.41 -11.05
C LYS A 155 6.75 5.76 -12.19
N VAL A 156 7.40 4.75 -12.77
CA VAL A 156 8.09 4.88 -14.04
C VAL A 156 7.17 4.42 -15.17
N VAL A 157 7.07 5.22 -16.24
CA VAL A 157 6.24 4.94 -17.42
C VAL A 157 7.14 4.73 -18.64
N VAL A 158 6.86 3.69 -19.42
CA VAL A 158 7.51 3.48 -20.72
C VAL A 158 6.59 4.04 -21.79
N ARG A 159 7.05 5.02 -22.56
CA ARG A 159 6.34 5.56 -23.72
C ARG A 159 6.78 4.80 -24.98
N THR A 160 5.80 4.57 -25.87
CA THR A 160 5.97 3.92 -27.17
C THR A 160 5.72 4.92 -28.29
#